data_AF-A0A7S3H1H6-F1
#
_entry.id   AF-A0A7S3H1H6-F1
#
_cell.length_a   1.000
_cell.length_b   1.000
_cell.length_c   1.000
_cell.angle_alpha   90.00
_cell.angle_beta   90.00
_cell.angle_gamma   90.00
#
_symmetry.space_group_name_H-M   'P 1'
#
loop_
_entity.id
_entity.type
_entity.pdbx_description
1 polymer ?
#
loop_
_entity_poly.entity_id
_entity_poly.type
_entity_poly.pdbx_seq_one_letter_code
_entity_poly.pdbx_strand_id
1 'polypeptide(L)'
;KHKANAEVALELAKAVSAMLVSDDVNKVRLAKLGACRLTIELMKAHNDDAAILETCCKLIVEFGNGKFAQLLEDDFRKQEERREMKSRSMKRRALTPSRIAAMSPAAAASAVKALEEADAKDRAYKERAMHAQEEVKQEQLNQKAALPLSSISEKKFEARSESKRERSDAKKFEIPEQGAVWDNRLELCKVGACEALARLLQYLVKVPHNQSMLLSRATSTLLPSIFEDEDVVVAACGAIASLAAEPSCAKLFAKDGQISRSLSTLLLHTDRWPLVTASMWAMINLCADSRSGNRERLGPYAIEHLCKLLTDLTARHEELAHIDGFHRLVEYTVWALLNMLIATPANQTRVRALDKEELVEELSNSTWAKAGVKDKLRQIVKALDS
;
A
#
# COMPACT_ATOMS: atom_id res chain seq x y z
N LYS A 1 5.64 7.11 -28.41
CA LYS A 1 6.72 6.89 -29.40
C LYS A 1 7.94 6.21 -28.76
N HIS A 2 8.39 6.59 -27.57
CA HIS A 2 9.55 5.98 -26.90
C HIS A 2 9.23 4.83 -25.92
N LYS A 3 8.02 4.27 -25.98
CA LYS A 3 7.58 3.23 -25.01
C LYS A 3 8.45 1.96 -25.06
N ALA A 4 9.07 1.67 -26.21
CA ALA A 4 9.94 0.50 -26.39
C ALA A 4 11.42 0.77 -26.04
N ASN A 5 11.81 2.01 -25.73
CA ASN A 5 13.18 2.30 -25.34
C ASN A 5 13.30 2.18 -23.81
N ALA A 6 14.06 1.18 -23.35
CA ALA A 6 14.23 0.88 -21.92
C ALA A 6 14.87 2.03 -21.14
N GLU A 7 15.90 2.69 -21.68
CA GLU A 7 16.56 3.82 -21.03
C GLU A 7 15.59 4.99 -20.81
N VAL A 8 14.81 5.34 -21.84
CA VAL A 8 13.80 6.40 -21.73
C VAL A 8 12.67 6.01 -20.76
N ALA A 9 12.27 4.74 -20.76
CA ALA A 9 11.26 4.22 -19.84
C ALA A 9 11.74 4.27 -18.38
N LEU A 10 12.99 3.89 -18.13
CA LEU A 10 13.60 3.91 -16.81
C LEU A 10 13.74 5.34 -16.28
N GLU A 11 14.26 6.28 -17.08
CA GLU A 11 14.38 7.68 -16.68
C GLU A 11 13.01 8.32 -16.45
N LEU A 12 11.99 7.94 -17.24
CA LEU A 12 10.62 8.37 -16.99
C LEU A 12 10.09 7.83 -15.65
N ALA A 13 10.31 6.55 -15.34
CA ALA A 13 9.87 5.95 -14.08
C ALA A 13 10.58 6.60 -12.87
N LYS A 14 11.89 6.86 -12.98
CA LYS A 14 12.65 7.61 -11.97
C LYS A 14 12.14 9.03 -11.78
N ALA A 15 11.82 9.74 -12.86
CA ALA A 15 11.26 11.09 -12.78
C ALA A 15 9.89 11.09 -12.08
N VAL A 16 9.02 10.12 -12.38
CA VAL A 16 7.75 9.92 -11.67
C VAL A 16 8.01 9.67 -10.18
N SER A 17 8.97 8.79 -9.85
CA SER A 17 9.31 8.49 -8.46
C SER A 17 9.80 9.73 -7.71
N ALA A 18 10.70 10.52 -8.30
CA ALA A 18 11.21 11.75 -7.70
C ALA A 18 10.09 12.76 -7.46
N MET A 19 9.17 12.91 -8.41
CA MET A 19 8.00 13.78 -8.25
C MET A 19 7.06 13.29 -7.14
N LEU A 20 6.87 11.97 -6.98
CA LEU A 20 6.08 11.42 -5.87
C LEU A 20 6.71 11.74 -4.52
N VAL A 21 8.03 11.59 -4.36
CA VAL A 21 8.70 11.84 -3.08
C VAL A 21 8.71 13.33 -2.72
N SER A 22 8.82 14.21 -3.72
CA SER A 22 9.05 15.65 -3.51
C SER A 22 7.90 16.44 -2.87
N ASP A 23 6.66 16.15 -3.25
CA ASP A 23 5.51 16.99 -2.89
C ASP A 23 4.20 16.19 -2.95
N ASP A 24 3.41 16.29 -1.89
CA ASP A 24 2.09 15.67 -1.78
C ASP A 24 1.12 16.18 -2.88
N VAL A 25 1.26 17.44 -3.34
CA VAL A 25 0.48 17.98 -4.47
C VAL A 25 0.85 17.30 -5.79
N ASN A 26 2.14 17.03 -6.00
CA ASN A 26 2.61 16.31 -7.19
C ASN A 26 2.05 14.89 -7.23
N LYS A 27 1.97 14.20 -6.08
CA LYS A 27 1.35 12.87 -6.01
C LYS A 27 -0.08 12.90 -6.53
N VAL A 28 -0.90 13.82 -6.02
CA VAL A 28 -2.31 13.95 -6.42
C VAL A 28 -2.43 14.25 -7.91
N ARG A 29 -1.58 15.14 -8.43
CA ARG A 29 -1.57 15.50 -9.84
C ARG A 29 -1.15 14.32 -10.73
N LEU A 30 -0.12 13.57 -10.34
CA LEU A 30 0.37 12.43 -11.10
C LEU A 30 -0.65 11.30 -11.19
N ALA A 31 -1.34 10.97 -10.09
CA ALA A 31 -2.41 9.98 -10.13
C ALA A 31 -3.51 10.37 -11.13
N LYS A 32 -3.94 11.64 -11.12
CA LYS A 32 -4.94 12.16 -12.07
C LYS A 32 -4.46 12.17 -13.51
N LEU A 33 -3.16 12.34 -13.74
CA LEU A 33 -2.54 12.27 -15.06
C LEU A 33 -2.31 10.82 -15.53
N GLY A 34 -2.74 9.82 -14.76
CA GLY A 34 -2.64 8.42 -15.14
C GLY A 34 -1.29 7.77 -14.85
N ALA A 35 -0.52 8.27 -13.87
CA ALA A 35 0.77 7.69 -13.52
C ALA A 35 0.68 6.21 -13.09
N CYS A 36 -0.42 5.81 -12.42
CA CYS A 36 -0.69 4.40 -12.11
C CYS A 36 -0.78 3.54 -13.39
N ARG A 37 -1.54 4.01 -14.40
CA ARG A 37 -1.67 3.33 -15.69
C ARG A 37 -0.32 3.26 -16.41
N LEU A 38 0.41 4.37 -16.44
CA LEU A 38 1.74 4.43 -17.04
C LEU A 38 2.68 3.40 -16.41
N THR A 39 2.70 3.30 -15.08
CA THR A 39 3.55 2.35 -14.34
C THR A 39 3.27 0.91 -14.77
N ILE A 40 2.00 0.49 -14.82
CA ILE A 40 1.64 -0.88 -15.25
C ILE A 40 1.92 -1.10 -16.74
N GLU A 41 1.76 -0.07 -17.57
CA GLU A 41 2.11 -0.13 -18.98
C GLU A 41 3.61 -0.28 -19.24
N LEU A 42 4.46 0.31 -18.39
CA LEU A 42 5.91 0.14 -18.44
C LEU A 42 6.31 -1.28 -18.03
N MET A 43 5.77 -1.79 -16.92
CA MET A 43 6.02 -3.18 -16.48
C MET A 43 5.66 -4.21 -17.55
N LYS A 44 4.55 -3.99 -18.27
CA LYS A 44 4.11 -4.89 -19.35
C LYS A 44 4.98 -4.80 -20.60
N ALA A 45 5.55 -3.62 -20.87
CA ALA A 45 6.35 -3.37 -22.07
C ALA A 45 7.81 -3.80 -21.91
N HIS A 46 8.31 -3.82 -20.67
CA HIS A 46 9.69 -4.13 -20.31
C HIS A 46 9.68 -5.19 -19.19
N ASN A 47 9.10 -6.36 -19.49
CA ASN A 47 8.92 -7.43 -18.51
C ASN A 47 10.18 -8.29 -18.30
N ASP A 48 11.27 -7.93 -18.98
CA ASP A 48 12.59 -8.53 -18.95
C ASP A 48 13.68 -7.57 -18.43
N ASP A 49 13.37 -6.28 -18.27
CA ASP A 49 14.30 -5.27 -17.72
C ASP A 49 14.11 -5.13 -16.21
N ALA A 50 15.06 -5.67 -15.45
CA ALA A 50 15.05 -5.67 -13.99
C ALA A 50 14.95 -4.27 -13.38
N ALA A 51 15.71 -3.29 -13.89
CA ALA A 51 15.74 -1.94 -13.33
C ALA A 51 14.39 -1.23 -13.49
N ILE A 52 13.73 -1.43 -14.63
CA ILE A 52 12.38 -0.88 -14.86
C ILE A 52 11.37 -1.57 -13.96
N LEU A 53 11.42 -2.89 -13.83
CA LEU A 53 10.50 -3.68 -13.00
C LEU A 53 10.63 -3.30 -11.52
N GLU A 54 11.85 -3.23 -11.00
CA GLU A 54 12.13 -2.79 -9.63
C GLU A 54 11.57 -1.38 -9.38
N THR A 55 11.85 -0.43 -10.28
CA THR A 55 11.37 0.96 -10.17
C THR A 55 9.84 1.02 -10.20
N CYS A 56 9.19 0.26 -11.08
CA CYS A 56 7.74 0.21 -11.16
C CYS A 56 7.10 -0.42 -9.91
N CYS A 57 7.70 -1.47 -9.36
CA CYS A 57 7.26 -2.06 -8.10
C CYS A 57 7.37 -1.05 -6.94
N LYS A 58 8.47 -0.31 -6.85
CA LYS A 58 8.63 0.80 -5.88
C LYS A 58 7.56 1.87 -6.06
N LEU A 59 7.27 2.27 -7.30
CA LEU A 59 6.17 3.20 -7.60
C LEU A 59 4.81 2.69 -7.10
N ILE A 60 4.50 1.40 -7.29
CA ILE A 60 3.26 0.79 -6.79
C ILE A 60 3.19 0.90 -5.26
N VAL A 61 4.29 0.66 -4.55
CA VAL A 61 4.35 0.82 -3.10
C VAL A 61 4.05 2.26 -2.69
N GLU A 62 4.68 3.25 -3.34
CA GLU A 62 4.46 4.67 -3.09
C GLU A 62 3.00 5.10 -3.35
N PHE A 63 2.40 4.62 -4.44
CA PHE A 63 0.98 4.86 -4.75
C PHE A 63 0.03 4.17 -3.76
N GLY A 64 0.41 3.00 -3.24
CA GLY A 64 -0.38 2.25 -2.28
C GLY A 64 -0.21 2.70 -0.83
N ASN A 65 0.69 3.66 -0.54
CA ASN A 65 0.87 4.18 0.81
C ASN A 65 -0.40 4.90 1.29
N GLY A 66 -0.90 4.56 2.48
CA GLY A 66 -2.17 5.07 3.03
C GLY A 66 -2.22 6.60 3.13
N LYS A 67 -1.08 7.26 3.34
CA LYS A 67 -1.00 8.74 3.31
C LYS A 67 -1.47 9.31 1.96
N PHE A 68 -1.21 8.60 0.86
CA PHE A 68 -1.59 9.06 -0.46
C PHE A 68 -3.11 8.97 -0.74
N ALA A 69 -3.77 7.93 -0.22
CA ALA A 69 -5.23 7.84 -0.27
C ALA A 69 -5.89 9.02 0.45
N GLN A 70 -5.41 9.34 1.66
CA GLN A 70 -5.90 10.49 2.43
C GLN A 70 -5.73 11.82 1.68
N LEU A 71 -4.59 12.04 1.03
CA LEU A 71 -4.35 13.26 0.24
C LEU A 71 -5.33 13.42 -0.93
N LEU A 72 -5.73 12.32 -1.57
CA LEU A 72 -6.72 12.37 -2.64
C LEU A 72 -8.12 12.62 -2.12
N GLU A 73 -8.52 11.95 -1.03
CA GLU A 73 -9.80 12.22 -0.37
C GLU A 73 -9.94 13.69 0.02
N ASP A 74 -8.88 14.28 0.56
CA ASP A 74 -8.85 15.70 0.92
C ASP A 74 -8.94 16.61 -0.32
N ASP A 75 -8.28 16.27 -1.43
CA ASP A 75 -8.41 17.04 -2.68
C ASP A 75 -9.82 16.93 -3.27
N PHE A 76 -10.43 15.74 -3.28
CA PHE A 76 -11.81 15.57 -3.73
C PHE A 76 -12.79 16.36 -2.87
N ARG A 77 -12.64 16.31 -1.55
CA ARG A 77 -13.43 17.11 -0.61
C ARG A 77 -13.30 18.60 -0.90
N LYS A 78 -12.07 19.10 -1.08
CA LYS A 78 -11.81 20.50 -1.47
C LYS A 78 -12.43 20.87 -2.82
N GLN A 79 -12.41 19.96 -3.79
CA GLN A 79 -13.06 20.20 -5.09
C GLN A 79 -14.58 20.28 -4.97
N GLU A 80 -15.17 19.40 -4.16
CA GLU A 80 -16.61 19.39 -3.95
C GLU A 80 -17.07 20.67 -3.22
N GLU A 81 -16.35 21.09 -2.19
CA GLU A 81 -16.57 22.38 -1.52
C GLU A 81 -16.50 23.56 -2.50
N ARG A 82 -15.51 23.57 -3.41
CA ARG A 82 -15.40 24.62 -4.45
C ARG A 82 -16.58 24.63 -5.41
N ARG A 83 -17.15 23.46 -5.73
CA ARG A 83 -18.33 23.36 -6.60
C ARG A 83 -19.59 23.79 -5.87
N GLU A 84 -19.74 23.39 -4.61
CA GLU A 84 -20.85 23.84 -3.78
C GLU A 84 -20.81 25.36 -3.63
N MET A 85 -19.63 25.94 -3.36
CA MET A 85 -19.42 27.39 -3.30
C MET A 85 -19.77 28.08 -4.63
N LYS A 86 -19.33 27.54 -5.78
CA LYS A 86 -19.72 28.06 -7.10
C LYS A 86 -21.23 27.98 -7.32
N SER A 87 -21.86 26.86 -6.95
CA SER A 87 -23.31 26.66 -7.03
C SER A 87 -24.07 27.68 -6.19
N ARG A 88 -23.65 27.90 -4.93
CA ARG A 88 -24.21 28.93 -4.06
C ARG A 88 -24.01 30.33 -4.63
N SER A 89 -22.82 30.64 -5.13
CA SER A 89 -22.52 31.92 -5.78
C SER A 89 -23.43 32.17 -6.99
N MET A 90 -23.66 31.15 -7.82
CA MET A 90 -24.61 31.24 -8.93
C MET A 90 -26.05 31.42 -8.45
N LYS A 91 -26.48 30.71 -7.39
CA LYS A 91 -27.80 30.90 -6.77
C LYS A 91 -28.00 32.34 -6.27
N ARG A 92 -27.01 32.93 -5.61
CA ARG A 92 -27.05 34.34 -5.17
C ARG A 92 -27.19 35.30 -6.34
N ARG A 93 -26.42 35.08 -7.41
CA ARG A 93 -26.52 35.90 -8.63
C ARG A 93 -27.88 35.75 -9.30
N ALA A 94 -28.48 34.56 -9.22
CA ALA A 94 -29.79 34.30 -9.79
C ALA A 94 -30.93 34.92 -8.99
N LEU A 95 -30.81 34.98 -7.66
CA LEU A 95 -31.83 35.48 -6.71
C LEU A 95 -31.55 36.94 -6.30
N THR A 96 -31.63 37.87 -7.25
CA THR A 96 -31.52 39.30 -6.93
C THR A 96 -32.77 39.79 -6.20
N PRO A 97 -32.68 40.85 -5.36
CA PRO A 97 -33.84 41.40 -4.64
C PRO A 97 -35.02 41.72 -5.57
N SER A 98 -34.74 42.29 -6.75
CA SER A 98 -35.75 42.60 -7.76
C SER A 98 -36.43 41.35 -8.32
N ARG A 99 -35.68 40.24 -8.50
CA ARG A 99 -36.24 38.96 -8.94
C ARG A 99 -37.10 38.33 -7.85
N ILE A 100 -36.65 38.38 -6.60
CA ILE A 100 -37.41 37.87 -5.45
C ILE A 100 -38.72 38.65 -5.30
N ALA A 101 -38.69 39.98 -5.45
CA ALA A 101 -39.89 40.82 -5.38
C ALA A 101 -40.90 40.53 -6.51
N ALA A 102 -40.45 39.97 -7.64
CA ALA A 102 -41.30 39.57 -8.75
C ALA A 102 -41.87 38.13 -8.60
N MET A 103 -41.46 37.37 -7.58
CA MET A 103 -41.96 36.01 -7.32
C MET A 103 -43.25 36.04 -6.51
N SER A 104 -44.02 34.95 -6.54
CA SER A 104 -45.16 34.79 -5.62
C SER A 104 -44.68 34.78 -4.16
N PRO A 105 -45.52 35.17 -3.18
CA PRO A 105 -45.10 35.26 -1.77
C PRO A 105 -44.47 33.96 -1.23
N ALA A 106 -45.04 32.80 -1.57
CA ALA A 106 -44.50 31.50 -1.16
C ALA A 106 -43.13 31.20 -1.80
N ALA A 107 -42.97 31.52 -3.09
CA ALA A 107 -41.72 31.32 -3.81
C ALA A 107 -40.62 32.31 -3.35
N ALA A 108 -41.01 33.56 -3.06
CA ALA A 108 -40.13 34.57 -2.48
C ALA A 108 -39.62 34.16 -1.09
N ALA A 109 -40.50 33.66 -0.21
CA ALA A 109 -40.12 33.17 1.12
C ALA A 109 -39.13 31.98 1.03
N SER A 110 -39.37 31.04 0.10
CA SER A 110 -38.45 29.92 -0.14
C SER A 110 -37.09 30.40 -0.67
N ALA A 111 -37.07 31.38 -1.58
CA ALA A 111 -35.84 31.97 -2.11
C ALA A 111 -35.02 32.71 -1.03
N VAL A 112 -35.69 33.46 -0.15
CA VAL A 112 -35.04 34.15 0.99
C VAL A 112 -34.41 33.13 1.94
N LYS A 113 -35.15 32.08 2.32
CA LYS A 113 -34.60 31.01 3.17
C LYS A 113 -33.39 30.33 2.53
N ALA A 114 -33.43 30.04 1.22
CA ALA A 114 -32.31 29.45 0.51
C ALA A 114 -31.08 30.37 0.46
N LEU A 115 -31.26 31.69 0.41
CA LEU A 115 -30.17 32.67 0.51
C LEU A 115 -29.58 32.71 1.93
N GLU A 116 -30.41 32.74 2.95
CA GLU A 116 -29.98 32.72 4.36
C GLU A 116 -29.17 31.46 4.68
N GLU A 117 -29.62 30.29 4.21
CA GLU A 117 -28.89 29.02 4.34
C GLU A 117 -27.54 29.06 3.60
N ALA A 118 -27.50 29.65 2.40
CA ALA A 118 -26.26 29.82 1.66
C ALA A 118 -25.29 30.78 2.37
N ASP A 119 -25.80 31.84 3.01
CA ASP A 119 -25.03 32.78 3.81
C ASP A 119 -24.48 32.16 5.09
N ALA A 120 -25.30 31.40 5.82
CA ALA A 120 -24.87 30.68 7.01
C ALA A 120 -23.74 29.70 6.68
N LYS A 121 -23.90 28.93 5.60
CA LYS A 121 -22.87 27.96 5.18
C LYS A 121 -21.58 28.64 4.68
N ASP A 122 -21.66 29.81 4.06
CA ASP A 122 -20.46 30.55 3.63
C ASP A 122 -19.72 31.21 4.82
N ARG A 123 -20.44 31.66 5.85
CA ARG A 123 -19.83 32.09 7.12
C ARG A 123 -19.09 30.93 7.81
N ALA A 124 -19.76 29.79 7.96
CA ALA A 124 -19.15 28.60 8.55
C ALA A 124 -17.89 28.14 7.78
N TYR A 125 -17.92 28.24 6.44
CA TYR A 125 -16.74 27.94 5.63
C TYR A 125 -15.58 28.91 5.89
N LYS A 126 -15.85 30.23 5.98
CA LYS A 126 -14.83 31.24 6.29
C LYS A 126 -14.23 31.01 7.68
N GLU A 127 -15.04 30.69 8.67
CA GLU A 127 -14.59 30.37 10.03
C GLU A 127 -13.66 29.15 10.05
N ARG A 128 -14.03 28.05 9.37
CA ARG A 128 -13.17 26.87 9.22
C ARG A 128 -11.86 27.18 8.50
N ALA A 129 -11.91 27.99 7.44
CA ALA A 129 -10.72 28.39 6.70
C ALA A 129 -9.77 29.25 7.55
N MET A 130 -10.30 30.14 8.38
CA MET A 130 -9.50 30.91 9.35
C MET A 130 -8.88 30.01 10.42
N HIS A 131 -9.64 29.04 10.95
CA HIS A 131 -9.12 28.09 11.93
C HIS A 131 -7.97 27.25 11.37
N ALA A 132 -8.14 26.70 10.15
CA ALA A 132 -7.09 25.94 9.47
C ALA A 132 -5.83 26.78 9.18
N GLN A 133 -5.98 28.08 8.88
CA GLN A 133 -4.84 28.98 8.73
C GLN A 133 -4.11 29.22 10.05
N GLU A 134 -4.84 29.39 11.16
CA GLU A 134 -4.23 29.57 12.48
C GLU A 134 -3.54 28.29 12.96
N GLU A 135 -4.11 27.10 12.69
CA GLU A 135 -3.47 25.80 12.96
C GLU A 135 -2.13 25.67 12.22
N VAL A 136 -2.13 25.92 10.90
CA VAL A 136 -0.88 25.86 10.09
C VAL A 136 0.16 26.86 10.60
N LYS A 137 -0.27 28.07 10.98
CA LYS A 137 0.61 29.09 11.55
C LYS A 137 1.16 28.64 12.91
N GLN A 138 0.35 28.00 13.75
CA GLN A 138 0.79 27.46 15.04
C GLN A 138 1.78 26.30 14.85
N GLU A 139 1.55 25.40 13.90
CA GLU A 139 2.48 24.33 13.55
C GLU A 139 3.83 24.89 13.06
N GLN A 140 3.81 25.92 12.22
CA GLN A 140 5.03 26.60 11.77
C GLN A 140 5.80 27.25 12.93
N LEU A 141 5.09 27.85 13.89
CA LEU A 141 5.71 28.40 15.10
C LEU A 141 6.34 27.31 15.96
N ASN A 142 5.65 26.18 16.14
CA ASN A 142 6.16 25.03 16.90
C ASN A 142 7.40 24.41 16.22
N GLN A 143 7.38 24.25 14.88
CA GLN A 143 8.53 23.77 14.11
C GLN A 143 9.73 24.72 14.24
N LYS A 144 9.50 26.03 14.18
CA LYS A 144 10.56 27.03 14.36
C LYS A 144 11.15 27.00 15.77
N ALA A 145 10.34 26.75 16.78
CA ALA A 145 10.78 26.62 18.17
C ALA A 145 11.56 25.32 18.44
N ALA A 146 11.31 24.25 17.67
CA ALA A 146 11.97 22.96 17.83
C ALA A 146 13.37 22.87 17.18
N LEU A 147 13.76 23.84 16.35
CA LEU A 147 15.09 23.86 15.72
C LEU A 147 16.15 24.36 16.72
N PRO A 148 17.21 23.57 17.03
CA PRO A 148 18.26 24.00 17.95
C PRO A 148 19.02 25.21 17.40
N LEU A 149 19.15 26.25 18.24
CA LEU A 149 19.77 27.55 17.96
C LEU A 149 21.24 27.48 17.48
N SER A 150 21.88 26.31 17.45
CA SER A 150 23.32 26.15 17.19
C SER A 150 23.72 26.01 15.72
N SER A 151 22.81 26.14 14.74
CA SER A 151 23.13 25.86 13.32
C SER A 151 22.91 27.01 12.33
N ILE A 152 22.66 28.24 12.78
CA ILE A 152 22.43 29.38 11.88
C ILE A 152 23.78 30.07 11.55
N SER A 153 24.51 29.56 10.56
CA SER A 153 25.45 30.35 9.77
C SER A 153 24.80 30.67 8.43
N GLU A 154 24.62 31.96 8.16
CA GLU A 154 23.79 32.50 7.10
C GLU A 154 24.39 32.29 5.70
N LYS A 155 23.65 31.62 4.82
CA LYS A 155 23.75 31.86 3.37
C LYS A 155 22.35 32.14 2.83
N LYS A 156 22.03 33.43 2.70
CA LYS A 156 20.86 33.92 1.97
C LYS A 156 21.02 33.61 0.48
N PHE A 157 20.17 32.74 -0.06
CA PHE A 157 19.99 32.58 -1.50
C PHE A 157 18.63 33.14 -1.88
N GLU A 158 18.62 34.31 -2.54
CA GLU A 158 17.41 34.93 -3.08
C GLU A 158 17.04 34.24 -4.40
N ALA A 159 16.03 33.37 -4.39
CA ALA A 159 15.43 32.83 -5.60
C ALA A 159 14.17 33.64 -5.96
N ARG A 160 14.29 34.53 -6.96
CA ARG A 160 13.15 35.15 -7.64
C ARG A 160 12.47 34.12 -8.54
N SER A 161 11.20 33.81 -8.27
CA SER A 161 10.36 32.99 -9.15
C SER A 161 9.36 33.86 -9.91
N GLU A 162 9.67 34.16 -11.17
CA GLU A 162 8.69 34.69 -12.13
C GLU A 162 7.91 33.54 -12.76
N SER A 163 6.65 33.35 -12.36
CA SER A 163 5.74 32.37 -12.94
C SER A 163 4.89 33.02 -14.04
N LYS A 164 5.35 32.92 -15.30
CA LYS A 164 4.49 33.17 -16.48
C LYS A 164 3.71 31.88 -16.81
N ARG A 165 2.38 31.99 -16.81
CA ARG A 165 1.46 30.90 -17.15
C ARG A 165 1.27 30.83 -18.67
N GLU A 166 1.90 29.86 -19.31
CA GLU A 166 1.48 29.39 -20.63
C GLU A 166 0.33 28.39 -20.48
N ARG A 167 -0.80 28.68 -21.13
CA ARG A 167 -1.91 27.74 -21.29
C ARG A 167 -1.69 27.01 -22.61
N SER A 168 -1.23 25.76 -22.55
CA SER A 168 -1.25 24.86 -23.70
C SER A 168 -2.52 24.00 -23.67
N ASP A 169 -3.06 23.74 -24.87
CA ASP A 169 -4.27 22.97 -25.12
C ASP A 169 -4.11 21.49 -24.73
N ALA A 170 -4.31 21.19 -23.45
CA ALA A 170 -4.44 19.83 -22.98
C ALA A 170 -5.82 19.27 -23.38
N LYS A 171 -5.81 18.15 -24.13
CA LYS A 171 -7.01 17.33 -24.38
C LYS A 171 -7.79 17.14 -23.08
N LYS A 172 -9.08 17.44 -23.09
CA LYS A 172 -10.00 17.21 -21.96
C LYS A 172 -9.91 15.74 -21.53
N PHE A 173 -9.24 15.51 -20.42
CA PHE A 173 -9.30 14.24 -19.70
C PHE A 173 -10.67 14.19 -19.03
N GLU A 174 -11.52 13.24 -19.40
CA GLU A 174 -12.79 13.02 -18.73
C GLU A 174 -12.51 12.50 -17.33
N ILE A 175 -12.80 13.35 -16.32
CA ILE A 175 -12.72 12.97 -14.93
C ILE A 175 -13.91 12.03 -14.67
N PRO A 176 -13.71 10.82 -14.11
CA PRO A 176 -14.80 9.88 -13.84
C PRO A 176 -15.93 10.51 -13.02
N GLU A 177 -17.17 10.09 -13.29
CA GLU A 177 -18.37 10.56 -12.60
C GLU A 177 -18.25 10.36 -11.07
N GLN A 178 -18.62 11.41 -10.34
CA GLN A 178 -18.37 11.55 -8.90
C GLN A 178 -19.29 10.70 -8.04
N GLY A 179 -18.69 10.00 -7.07
CA GLY A 179 -19.40 9.41 -5.94
C GLY A 179 -18.59 8.35 -5.19
N ALA A 180 -17.65 7.69 -5.86
CA ALA A 180 -16.78 6.70 -5.23
C ALA A 180 -15.56 7.39 -4.58
N VAL A 181 -15.27 7.02 -3.32
CA VAL A 181 -14.01 7.32 -2.65
C VAL A 181 -12.88 6.81 -3.54
N TRP A 182 -11.95 7.69 -3.89
CA TRP A 182 -10.85 7.35 -4.78
C TRP A 182 -9.75 6.65 -4.00
N ASP A 183 -9.55 5.37 -4.28
CA ASP A 183 -8.43 4.58 -3.75
C ASP A 183 -7.49 4.19 -4.91
N ASN A 184 -6.23 4.62 -4.81
CA ASN A 184 -5.23 4.31 -5.84
C ASN A 184 -4.91 2.83 -5.92
N ARG A 185 -5.05 2.08 -4.83
CA ARG A 185 -4.90 0.62 -4.87
C ARG A 185 -5.96 0.04 -5.77
N LEU A 186 -7.21 0.49 -5.65
CA LEU A 186 -8.29 0.09 -6.56
C LEU A 186 -8.02 0.54 -8.01
N GLU A 187 -7.50 1.74 -8.23
CA GLU A 187 -7.14 2.18 -9.59
C GLU A 187 -5.99 1.36 -10.19
N LEU A 188 -4.94 1.06 -9.42
CA LEU A 188 -3.86 0.15 -9.80
C LEU A 188 -4.41 -1.23 -10.13
N CYS A 189 -5.30 -1.77 -9.29
CA CYS A 189 -5.98 -3.04 -9.52
C CYS A 189 -6.84 -3.00 -10.80
N LYS A 190 -7.60 -1.92 -11.06
CA LYS A 190 -8.39 -1.74 -12.29
C LYS A 190 -7.54 -1.73 -13.57
N VAL A 191 -6.31 -1.19 -13.52
CA VAL A 191 -5.39 -1.20 -14.67
C VAL A 191 -4.57 -2.49 -14.79
N GLY A 192 -4.81 -3.46 -13.90
CA GLY A 192 -4.23 -4.79 -13.92
C GLY A 192 -2.89 -4.93 -13.21
N ALA A 193 -2.68 -4.16 -12.12
CA ALA A 193 -1.47 -4.26 -11.30
C ALA A 193 -1.33 -5.63 -10.61
N CYS A 194 -2.43 -6.18 -10.09
CA CYS A 194 -2.42 -7.49 -9.44
C CYS A 194 -1.96 -8.59 -10.40
N GLU A 195 -2.50 -8.63 -11.62
CA GLU A 195 -2.14 -9.62 -12.64
C GLU A 195 -0.70 -9.42 -13.14
N ALA A 196 -0.25 -8.18 -13.26
CA ALA A 196 1.13 -7.88 -13.65
C ALA A 196 2.13 -8.36 -12.57
N LEU A 197 1.86 -8.09 -11.30
CA LEU A 197 2.70 -8.52 -10.17
C LEU A 197 2.68 -10.04 -9.98
N ALA A 198 1.51 -10.68 -10.14
CA ALA A 198 1.39 -12.13 -10.07
C ALA A 198 2.26 -12.82 -11.12
N ARG A 199 2.17 -12.35 -12.38
CA ARG A 199 2.99 -12.87 -13.48
C ARG A 199 4.47 -12.58 -13.30
N LEU A 200 4.80 -11.39 -12.82
CA LEU A 200 6.19 -11.02 -12.52
C LEU A 200 6.77 -11.97 -11.48
N LEU A 201 6.09 -12.17 -10.36
CA LEU A 201 6.56 -13.07 -9.31
C LEU A 201 6.66 -14.52 -9.80
N GLN A 202 5.69 -14.98 -10.61
CA GLN A 202 5.73 -16.31 -11.23
C GLN A 202 6.93 -16.47 -12.18
N TYR A 203 7.29 -15.43 -12.92
CA TYR A 203 8.44 -15.45 -13.82
C TYR A 203 9.77 -15.46 -13.05
N LEU A 204 9.85 -14.62 -12.01
CA LEU A 204 11.06 -14.49 -11.20
C LEU A 204 11.31 -15.68 -10.29
N VAL A 205 10.26 -16.33 -9.76
CA VAL A 205 10.38 -17.44 -8.82
C VAL A 205 10.10 -18.75 -9.55
N LYS A 206 11.16 -19.48 -9.88
CA LYS A 206 11.11 -20.79 -10.54
C LYS A 206 10.61 -21.85 -9.55
N VAL A 207 9.30 -21.91 -9.33
CA VAL A 207 8.67 -22.92 -8.47
C VAL A 207 8.73 -24.29 -9.16
N PRO A 208 9.41 -25.30 -8.60
CA PRO A 208 9.37 -26.66 -9.11
C PRO A 208 7.93 -27.19 -9.14
N HIS A 209 7.56 -27.86 -10.22
CA HIS A 209 6.20 -28.43 -10.36
C HIS A 209 5.92 -29.52 -9.32
N ASN A 210 6.97 -30.13 -8.75
CA ASN A 210 6.85 -31.18 -7.75
C ASN A 210 7.29 -30.68 -6.36
N GLN A 211 6.32 -30.29 -5.54
CA GLN A 211 6.56 -29.74 -4.19
C GLN A 211 7.23 -30.73 -3.24
N SER A 212 7.00 -32.03 -3.43
CA SER A 212 7.61 -33.08 -2.60
C SER A 212 9.15 -33.09 -2.67
N MET A 213 9.74 -32.58 -3.77
CA MET A 213 11.19 -32.48 -3.92
C MET A 213 11.80 -31.33 -3.11
N LEU A 214 11.07 -30.23 -2.88
CA LEU A 214 11.59 -29.08 -2.12
C LEU A 214 11.74 -29.40 -0.63
N LEU A 215 10.87 -30.23 -0.08
CA LEU A 215 10.78 -30.47 1.35
C LEU A 215 11.81 -31.49 1.85
N SER A 216 12.07 -32.53 1.06
CA SER A 216 12.93 -33.65 1.47
C SER A 216 14.43 -33.40 1.31
N ARG A 217 14.83 -32.51 0.38
CA ARG A 217 16.23 -32.40 -0.08
C ARG A 217 16.61 -31.05 -0.70
N ALA A 218 15.98 -29.94 -0.29
CA ALA A 218 16.51 -28.62 -0.66
C ALA A 218 17.88 -28.42 -0.01
N THR A 219 18.92 -28.94 -0.65
CA THR A 219 20.31 -28.63 -0.32
C THR A 219 20.53 -27.15 -0.62
N SER A 220 21.30 -26.47 0.23
CA SER A 220 21.68 -25.06 0.10
C SER A 220 22.11 -24.66 -1.32
N THR A 221 22.57 -25.61 -2.14
CA THR A 221 23.01 -25.42 -3.52
C THR A 221 21.92 -25.17 -4.56
N LEU A 222 20.66 -25.61 -4.36
CA LEU A 222 19.58 -25.42 -5.36
C LEU A 222 18.81 -24.11 -5.16
N LEU A 223 18.76 -23.61 -3.92
CA LEU A 223 18.02 -22.39 -3.57
C LEU A 223 18.49 -21.16 -4.35
N PRO A 224 19.80 -20.88 -4.54
CA PRO A 224 20.25 -19.66 -5.25
C PRO A 224 19.77 -19.55 -6.71
N SER A 225 19.34 -20.66 -7.33
CA SER A 225 18.84 -20.67 -8.72
C SER A 225 17.34 -20.38 -8.87
N ILE A 226 16.62 -20.21 -7.75
CA ILE A 226 15.17 -20.05 -7.75
C ILE A 226 14.74 -18.69 -8.30
N PHE A 227 15.57 -17.66 -8.18
CA PHE A 227 15.30 -16.34 -8.74
C PHE A 227 16.56 -15.70 -9.33
N GLU A 228 16.35 -14.84 -10.33
CA GLU A 228 17.45 -14.21 -11.08
C GLU A 228 17.86 -12.87 -10.49
N ASP A 229 16.92 -12.12 -9.91
CA ASP A 229 17.15 -10.79 -9.35
C ASP A 229 16.43 -10.63 -8.00
N GLU A 230 17.20 -10.56 -6.91
CA GLU A 230 16.66 -10.46 -5.54
C GLU A 230 15.92 -9.13 -5.33
N ASP A 231 16.44 -8.04 -5.85
CA ASP A 231 15.92 -6.68 -5.62
C ASP A 231 14.55 -6.53 -6.31
N VAL A 232 14.41 -7.06 -7.52
CA VAL A 232 13.11 -7.08 -8.22
C VAL A 232 12.09 -7.93 -7.44
N VAL A 233 12.48 -9.08 -6.90
CA VAL A 233 11.58 -9.94 -6.12
C VAL A 233 11.15 -9.25 -4.82
N VAL A 234 12.09 -8.64 -4.09
CA VAL A 234 11.81 -7.86 -2.87
C VAL A 234 10.84 -6.73 -3.18
N ALA A 235 11.09 -5.98 -4.26
CA ALA A 235 10.22 -4.89 -4.69
C ALA A 235 8.81 -5.40 -5.07
N ALA A 236 8.72 -6.52 -5.81
CA ALA A 236 7.45 -7.14 -6.17
C ALA A 236 6.66 -7.61 -4.94
N CYS A 237 7.32 -8.23 -3.96
CA CYS A 237 6.71 -8.60 -2.67
C CYS A 237 6.20 -7.38 -1.92
N GLY A 238 6.97 -6.28 -1.88
CA GLY A 238 6.53 -5.01 -1.30
C GLY A 238 5.29 -4.44 -2.00
N ALA A 239 5.26 -4.47 -3.33
CA ALA A 239 4.11 -4.00 -4.12
C ALA A 239 2.86 -4.86 -3.88
N ILE A 240 3.01 -6.19 -3.81
CA ILE A 240 1.92 -7.11 -3.46
C ILE A 240 1.41 -6.80 -2.05
N ALA A 241 2.31 -6.64 -1.07
CA ALA A 241 1.92 -6.31 0.30
C ALA A 241 1.14 -4.98 0.37
N SER A 242 1.60 -3.96 -0.35
CA SER A 242 0.95 -2.64 -0.39
C SER A 242 -0.46 -2.71 -0.97
N LEU A 243 -0.64 -3.44 -2.09
CA LEU A 243 -1.95 -3.65 -2.70
C LEU A 243 -2.86 -4.54 -1.85
N ALA A 244 -2.32 -5.62 -1.28
CA ALA A 244 -3.07 -6.58 -0.47
C ALA A 244 -3.58 -6.00 0.86
N ALA A 245 -3.05 -4.86 1.30
CA ALA A 245 -3.61 -4.12 2.42
C ALA A 245 -5.03 -3.57 2.14
N GLU A 246 -5.45 -3.52 0.86
CA GLU A 246 -6.86 -3.29 0.47
C GLU A 246 -7.57 -4.64 0.19
N PRO A 247 -8.64 -4.98 0.94
CA PRO A 247 -9.34 -6.27 0.83
C PRO A 247 -9.76 -6.67 -0.59
N SER A 248 -10.17 -5.69 -1.40
CA SER A 248 -10.59 -5.94 -2.78
C SER A 248 -9.44 -6.43 -3.67
N CYS A 249 -8.24 -5.86 -3.49
CA CYS A 249 -7.04 -6.27 -4.20
C CYS A 249 -6.50 -7.60 -3.65
N ALA A 250 -6.57 -7.84 -2.33
CA ALA A 250 -6.22 -9.13 -1.73
C ALA A 250 -7.03 -10.30 -2.33
N LYS A 251 -8.33 -10.09 -2.60
CA LYS A 251 -9.20 -11.05 -3.29
C LYS A 251 -8.78 -11.35 -4.73
N LEU A 252 -8.19 -10.39 -5.43
CA LEU A 252 -7.70 -10.60 -6.80
C LEU A 252 -6.49 -11.51 -6.80
N PHE A 253 -5.55 -11.30 -5.87
CA PHE A 253 -4.42 -12.20 -5.69
C PHE A 253 -4.84 -13.62 -5.29
N ALA A 254 -5.93 -13.76 -4.54
CA ALA A 254 -6.45 -15.07 -4.17
C ALA A 254 -6.76 -15.97 -5.37
N LYS A 255 -7.14 -15.40 -6.52
CA LYS A 255 -7.50 -16.17 -7.72
C LYS A 255 -6.31 -16.92 -8.30
N ASP A 256 -5.09 -16.50 -7.98
CA ASP A 256 -3.86 -17.09 -8.49
C ASP A 256 -3.11 -17.85 -7.39
N GLY A 257 -3.24 -19.18 -7.38
CA GLY A 257 -2.51 -20.04 -6.46
C GLY A 257 -0.98 -20.06 -6.69
N GLN A 258 -0.46 -19.43 -7.75
CA GLN A 258 0.98 -19.31 -7.99
C GLN A 258 1.63 -18.31 -7.05
N ILE A 259 0.94 -17.23 -6.67
CA ILE A 259 1.47 -16.25 -5.72
C ILE A 259 1.73 -16.93 -4.39
N SER A 260 0.78 -17.73 -3.92
CA SER A 260 0.93 -18.53 -2.71
C SER A 260 2.18 -19.39 -2.76
N ARG A 261 2.36 -20.15 -3.83
CA ARG A 261 3.54 -21.02 -4.00
C ARG A 261 4.84 -20.25 -4.07
N SER A 262 4.86 -19.13 -4.79
CA SER A 262 6.05 -18.30 -4.94
C SER A 262 6.45 -17.69 -3.61
N LEU A 263 5.53 -17.01 -2.91
CA LEU A 263 5.78 -16.42 -1.59
C LEU A 263 6.22 -17.47 -0.58
N SER A 264 5.56 -18.63 -0.53
CA SER A 264 5.96 -19.71 0.37
C SER A 264 7.37 -20.22 0.05
N THR A 265 7.75 -20.32 -1.23
CA THR A 265 9.09 -20.76 -1.63
C THR A 265 10.16 -19.77 -1.16
N LEU A 266 9.88 -18.46 -1.25
CA LEU A 266 10.80 -17.41 -0.80
C LEU A 266 11.08 -17.47 0.71
N LEU A 267 10.16 -17.99 1.52
CA LEU A 267 10.37 -18.18 2.97
C LEU A 267 11.46 -19.20 3.30
N LEU A 268 11.87 -20.05 2.33
CA LEU A 268 12.94 -21.03 2.53
C LEU A 268 14.35 -20.42 2.49
N HIS A 269 14.48 -19.13 2.17
CA HIS A 269 15.76 -18.43 2.03
C HIS A 269 16.12 -17.66 3.30
N THR A 270 16.21 -18.33 4.44
CA THR A 270 16.41 -17.69 5.76
C THR A 270 17.67 -16.84 5.87
N ASP A 271 18.68 -17.09 5.03
CA ASP A 271 19.91 -16.27 4.94
C ASP A 271 19.74 -14.98 4.11
N ARG A 272 18.62 -14.81 3.39
CA ARG A 272 18.29 -13.64 2.58
C ARG A 272 17.24 -12.79 3.29
N TRP A 273 17.68 -12.05 4.29
CA TRP A 273 16.80 -11.32 5.21
C TRP A 273 15.79 -10.37 4.54
N PRO A 274 16.18 -9.51 3.57
CA PRO A 274 15.23 -8.63 2.90
C PRO A 274 14.14 -9.39 2.16
N LEU A 275 14.52 -10.49 1.50
CA LEU A 275 13.63 -11.36 0.74
C LEU A 275 12.56 -12.02 1.62
N VAL A 276 12.97 -12.65 2.72
CA VAL A 276 12.05 -13.32 3.65
C VAL A 276 11.11 -12.32 4.30
N THR A 277 11.64 -11.16 4.71
CA THR A 277 10.85 -10.10 5.35
C THR A 277 9.79 -9.55 4.40
N ALA A 278 10.16 -9.23 3.15
CA ALA A 278 9.22 -8.72 2.15
C ALA A 278 8.15 -9.78 1.80
N SER A 279 8.55 -11.04 1.64
CA SER A 279 7.65 -12.15 1.34
C SER A 279 6.65 -12.41 2.48
N MET A 280 7.13 -12.37 3.72
CA MET A 280 6.29 -12.51 4.90
C MET A 280 5.30 -11.35 5.03
N TRP A 281 5.74 -10.12 4.77
CA TRP A 281 4.87 -8.94 4.80
C TRP A 281 3.74 -9.04 3.76
N ALA A 282 4.06 -9.50 2.54
CA ALA A 282 3.05 -9.78 1.52
C ALA A 282 2.05 -10.85 1.99
N MET A 283 2.53 -11.94 2.57
CA MET A 283 1.70 -13.05 3.03
C MET A 283 0.75 -12.65 4.15
N ILE A 284 1.20 -11.84 5.11
CA ILE A 284 0.34 -11.33 6.20
C ILE A 284 -0.78 -10.48 5.64
N ASN A 285 -0.47 -9.53 4.76
CA ASN A 285 -1.49 -8.65 4.20
C ASN A 285 -2.50 -9.42 3.34
N LEU A 286 -2.06 -10.42 2.58
CA LEU A 286 -2.96 -11.33 1.86
C LEU A 286 -3.88 -12.09 2.81
N CYS A 287 -3.39 -12.52 3.97
CA CYS A 287 -4.15 -13.25 4.99
C CYS A 287 -4.96 -12.35 5.93
N ALA A 288 -4.77 -11.03 5.91
CA ALA A 288 -5.37 -10.13 6.90
C ALA A 288 -6.89 -10.15 6.83
N ASP A 289 -7.48 -10.06 5.63
CA ASP A 289 -8.93 -10.14 5.43
C ASP A 289 -9.40 -11.60 5.38
N SER A 290 -10.23 -12.01 6.36
CA SER A 290 -10.86 -13.33 6.38
C SER A 290 -11.83 -13.55 5.21
N ARG A 291 -12.35 -12.48 4.60
CA ARG A 291 -13.29 -12.57 3.47
C ARG A 291 -12.58 -12.73 2.13
N SER A 292 -11.25 -12.66 2.10
CA SER A 292 -10.48 -12.74 0.86
C SER A 292 -10.40 -14.15 0.28
N GLY A 293 -10.60 -15.18 1.11
CA GLY A 293 -10.36 -16.58 0.74
C GLY A 293 -8.87 -16.96 0.67
N ASN A 294 -7.96 -16.05 1.02
CA ASN A 294 -6.51 -16.29 0.95
C ASN A 294 -6.04 -17.23 2.04
N ARG A 295 -6.64 -17.23 3.24
CA ARG A 295 -6.20 -18.06 4.36
C ARG A 295 -6.36 -19.56 4.05
N GLU A 296 -7.45 -19.89 3.35
CA GLU A 296 -7.78 -21.23 2.85
C GLU A 296 -6.84 -21.65 1.71
N ARG A 297 -6.47 -20.72 0.82
CA ARG A 297 -5.69 -21.01 -0.40
C ARG A 297 -4.19 -21.00 -0.18
N LEU A 298 -3.69 -20.15 0.72
CA LEU A 298 -2.28 -20.10 1.11
C LEU A 298 -1.93 -21.29 2.02
N GLY A 299 -2.84 -21.66 2.92
CA GLY A 299 -2.63 -22.70 3.93
C GLY A 299 -1.93 -23.96 3.43
N PRO A 300 -2.41 -24.60 2.34
CA PRO A 300 -1.81 -25.83 1.82
C PRO A 300 -0.33 -25.76 1.45
N TYR A 301 0.18 -24.56 1.12
CA TYR A 301 1.55 -24.35 0.67
C TYR A 301 2.41 -23.61 1.70
N ALA A 302 1.80 -22.70 2.46
CA ALA A 302 2.50 -21.81 3.34
C ALA A 302 2.75 -22.39 4.73
N ILE A 303 1.84 -23.23 5.26
CA ILE A 303 1.92 -23.71 6.64
C ILE A 303 3.24 -24.43 6.91
N GLU A 304 3.61 -25.37 6.05
CA GLU A 304 4.84 -26.15 6.23
C GLU A 304 6.08 -25.26 6.16
N HIS A 305 6.14 -24.34 5.20
CA HIS A 305 7.25 -23.40 5.07
C HIS A 305 7.30 -22.37 6.21
N LEU A 306 6.15 -21.94 6.75
CA LEU A 306 6.06 -21.08 7.93
C LEU A 306 6.55 -21.81 9.19
N CYS A 307 6.14 -23.06 9.38
CA CYS A 307 6.66 -23.90 10.48
C CYS A 307 8.17 -24.10 10.36
N LYS A 308 8.67 -24.40 9.15
CA LYS A 308 10.11 -24.54 8.90
C LYS A 308 10.87 -23.25 9.16
N LEU A 309 10.39 -22.12 8.63
CA LEU A 309 10.98 -20.81 8.90
C LEU A 309 11.01 -20.52 10.40
N LEU A 310 9.92 -20.81 11.12
CA LEU A 310 9.87 -20.61 12.56
C LEU A 310 10.86 -21.52 13.30
N THR A 311 11.00 -22.79 12.91
CA THR A 311 12.04 -23.69 13.44
C THR A 311 13.44 -23.12 13.20
N ASP A 312 13.75 -22.69 11.98
CA ASP A 312 15.06 -22.14 11.63
C ASP A 312 15.39 -20.87 12.41
N LEU A 313 14.40 -19.96 12.57
CA LEU A 313 14.56 -18.71 13.33
C LEU A 313 14.76 -18.97 14.83
N THR A 314 14.07 -19.96 15.41
CA THR A 314 14.24 -20.36 16.81
C THR A 314 15.60 -20.99 17.04
N ALA A 315 15.98 -21.97 16.21
CA ALA A 315 17.24 -22.70 16.34
C ALA A 315 18.47 -21.79 16.16
N ARG A 316 18.35 -20.76 15.31
CA ARG A 316 19.42 -19.78 15.04
C ARG A 316 19.22 -18.45 15.77
N HIS A 317 18.42 -18.41 16.83
CA HIS A 317 18.13 -17.16 17.55
C HIS A 317 19.40 -16.41 17.97
N GLU A 318 20.38 -17.12 18.56
CA GLU A 318 21.61 -16.48 19.04
C GLU A 318 22.42 -15.84 17.90
N GLU A 319 22.40 -16.45 16.72
CA GLU A 319 23.04 -15.92 15.52
C GLU A 319 22.26 -14.74 14.93
N LEU A 320 20.92 -14.80 14.89
CA LEU A 320 20.11 -13.87 14.10
C LEU A 320 19.51 -12.72 14.91
N ALA A 321 19.52 -12.77 16.25
CA ALA A 321 18.86 -11.78 17.11
C ALA A 321 19.40 -10.35 16.94
N HIS A 322 20.64 -10.19 16.48
CA HIS A 322 21.26 -8.89 16.23
C HIS A 322 20.81 -8.26 14.90
N ILE A 323 20.14 -9.01 14.02
CA ILE A 323 19.66 -8.49 12.74
C ILE A 323 18.41 -7.63 12.96
N ASP A 324 18.43 -6.42 12.42
CA ASP A 324 17.31 -5.50 12.49
C ASP A 324 16.02 -6.12 11.92
N GLY A 325 14.98 -6.11 12.75
CA GLY A 325 13.68 -6.69 12.40
C GLY A 325 13.53 -8.17 12.73
N PHE A 326 14.53 -8.86 13.29
CA PHE A 326 14.44 -10.28 13.66
C PHE A 326 13.18 -10.63 14.46
N HIS A 327 12.98 -9.97 15.59
CA HIS A 327 11.82 -10.22 16.45
C HIS A 327 10.49 -9.91 15.75
N ARG A 328 10.49 -8.96 14.81
CA ARG A 328 9.30 -8.63 14.02
C ARG A 328 8.99 -9.73 13.01
N LEU A 329 10.00 -10.33 12.39
CA LEU A 329 9.79 -11.48 11.51
C LEU A 329 9.23 -12.70 12.26
N VAL A 330 9.73 -12.98 13.47
CA VAL A 330 9.17 -14.04 14.33
C VAL A 330 7.70 -13.76 14.64
N GLU A 331 7.38 -12.54 15.07
CA GLU A 331 6.01 -12.11 15.35
C GLU A 331 5.09 -12.25 14.13
N TYR A 332 5.59 -11.84 12.97
CA TYR A 332 4.90 -11.96 11.68
C TYR A 332 4.64 -13.42 11.30
N THR A 333 5.64 -14.29 11.47
CA THR A 333 5.53 -15.72 11.16
C THR A 333 4.47 -16.39 12.04
N VAL A 334 4.47 -16.12 13.35
CA VAL A 334 3.47 -16.64 14.30
C VAL A 334 2.07 -16.10 13.97
N TRP A 335 1.94 -14.83 13.61
CA TRP A 335 0.65 -14.24 13.27
C TRP A 335 0.08 -14.81 11.96
N ALA A 336 0.92 -14.97 10.93
CA ALA A 336 0.54 -15.61 9.68
C ALA A 336 0.04 -17.05 9.92
N LEU A 337 0.79 -17.82 10.71
CA LEU A 337 0.41 -19.20 11.06
C LEU A 337 -0.93 -19.25 11.80
N LEU A 338 -1.13 -18.41 12.82
CA LEU A 338 -2.41 -18.33 13.54
C LEU A 338 -3.58 -17.99 12.61
N ASN A 339 -3.41 -16.99 11.73
CA ASN A 339 -4.47 -16.59 10.80
C ASN A 339 -4.86 -17.72 9.84
N MET A 340 -3.89 -18.51 9.37
CA MET A 340 -4.17 -19.67 8.52
C MET A 340 -4.83 -20.82 9.29
N LEU A 341 -4.42 -21.07 10.54
CA LEU A 341 -4.96 -22.12 11.38
C LEU A 341 -6.41 -21.88 11.80
N ILE A 342 -6.75 -20.64 12.15
CA ILE A 342 -8.13 -20.27 12.52
C ILE A 342 -9.06 -20.37 11.31
N ALA A 343 -8.55 -20.24 10.08
CA ALA A 343 -9.38 -20.21 8.90
C ALA A 343 -10.00 -21.58 8.54
N THR A 344 -9.25 -22.69 8.67
CA THR A 344 -9.77 -24.01 8.28
C THR A 344 -9.27 -25.15 9.17
N PRO A 345 -10.13 -26.15 9.47
CA PRO A 345 -9.70 -27.40 10.12
C PRO A 345 -8.65 -28.16 9.31
N ALA A 346 -8.69 -28.10 7.98
CA ALA A 346 -7.71 -28.75 7.12
C ALA A 346 -6.28 -28.24 7.38
N ASN A 347 -6.14 -26.94 7.67
CA ASN A 347 -4.86 -26.33 8.05
C ASN A 347 -4.38 -26.82 9.43
N GLN A 348 -5.30 -27.01 10.38
CA GLN A 348 -4.99 -27.58 11.70
C GLN A 348 -4.49 -29.02 11.58
N THR A 349 -5.18 -29.86 10.80
CA THR A 349 -4.74 -31.24 10.54
C THR A 349 -3.34 -31.29 9.94
N ARG A 350 -3.01 -30.36 9.02
CA ARG A 350 -1.67 -30.27 8.43
C ARG A 350 -0.60 -29.92 9.46
N VAL A 351 -0.85 -28.95 10.35
CA VAL A 351 0.11 -28.61 11.41
C VAL A 351 0.30 -29.77 12.39
N ARG A 352 -0.79 -30.45 12.80
CA ARG A 352 -0.69 -31.65 13.66
C ARG A 352 0.20 -32.73 13.02
N ALA A 353 0.09 -32.92 11.70
CA ALA A 353 0.90 -33.90 10.98
C ALA A 353 2.40 -33.56 10.90
N LEU A 354 2.80 -32.31 11.18
CA LEU A 354 4.20 -31.88 11.15
C LEU A 354 4.93 -32.09 12.48
N ASP A 355 4.24 -32.56 13.52
CA ASP A 355 4.79 -32.83 14.86
C ASP A 355 5.61 -31.65 15.43
N LYS A 356 4.94 -30.49 15.55
CA LYS A 356 5.56 -29.21 15.95
C LYS A 356 5.20 -28.76 17.37
N GLU A 357 4.75 -29.68 18.21
CA GLU A 357 4.42 -29.39 19.61
C GLU A 357 5.65 -28.88 20.38
N GLU A 358 6.79 -29.54 20.21
CA GLU A 358 8.07 -29.16 20.84
C GLU A 358 8.50 -27.73 20.46
N LEU A 359 8.36 -27.34 19.18
CA LEU A 359 8.69 -26.00 18.72
C LEU A 359 7.83 -24.92 19.40
N VAL A 360 6.53 -25.20 19.56
CA VAL A 360 5.60 -24.25 20.19
C VAL A 360 5.89 -24.14 21.69
N GLU A 361 6.25 -25.25 22.35
CA GLU A 361 6.68 -25.26 23.74
C GLU A 361 7.98 -24.49 23.94
N GLU A 362 9.01 -24.77 23.12
CA GLU A 362 10.31 -24.09 23.15
C GLU A 362 10.14 -22.58 23.03
N LEU A 363 9.38 -22.11 22.03
CA LEU A 363 9.12 -20.69 21.83
C LEU A 363 8.31 -20.06 22.97
N SER A 364 7.33 -20.78 23.52
CA SER A 364 6.52 -20.29 24.64
C SER A 364 7.36 -20.10 25.91
N ASN A 365 8.33 -20.98 26.13
CA ASN A 365 9.23 -20.96 27.28
C ASN A 365 10.44 -20.02 27.08
N SER A 366 10.77 -19.66 25.84
CA SER A 366 11.90 -18.79 25.53
C SER A 366 11.83 -17.42 26.23
N THR A 367 12.94 -16.93 26.77
CA THR A 367 13.00 -15.61 27.45
C THR A 367 13.05 -14.45 26.46
N TRP A 368 13.49 -14.71 25.23
CA TRP A 368 13.68 -13.71 24.18
C TRP A 368 12.38 -13.40 23.42
N ALA A 369 11.40 -14.30 23.41
CA ALA A 369 10.13 -14.05 22.74
C ALA A 369 9.27 -13.04 23.52
N LYS A 370 8.74 -12.03 22.83
CA LYS A 370 7.83 -11.03 23.41
C LYS A 370 6.54 -11.69 23.93
N ALA A 371 5.95 -11.11 24.97
CA ALA A 371 4.69 -11.60 25.55
C ALA A 371 3.57 -11.77 24.51
N GLY A 372 3.40 -10.80 23.59
CA GLY A 372 2.40 -10.89 22.53
C GLY A 372 2.60 -12.09 21.58
N VAL A 373 3.85 -12.51 21.34
CA VAL A 373 4.15 -13.71 20.54
C VAL A 373 3.72 -14.96 21.29
N LYS A 374 4.04 -15.05 22.59
CA LYS A 374 3.63 -16.16 23.46
C LYS A 374 2.12 -16.30 23.55
N ASP A 375 1.39 -15.17 23.64
CA ASP A 375 -0.07 -15.17 23.66
C ASP A 375 -0.67 -15.74 22.37
N LYS A 376 -0.03 -15.49 21.23
CA LYS A 376 -0.45 -16.02 19.92
C LYS A 376 -0.08 -17.48 19.77
N LEU A 377 1.07 -17.92 20.27
CA LEU A 377 1.44 -19.35 20.34
C LEU A 377 0.45 -20.15 21.19
N ARG A 378 0.01 -19.63 22.33
CA ARG A 378 -1.05 -20.25 23.14
C ARG A 378 -2.38 -20.37 22.38
N GLN A 379 -2.72 -19.39 21.54
CA GLN A 379 -3.88 -19.46 20.65
C GLN A 379 -3.71 -20.53 19.56
N ILE A 380 -2.50 -20.73 19.06
CA ILE A 380 -2.17 -21.80 18.12
C ILE A 380 -2.38 -23.16 18.78
N VAL A 381 -1.81 -23.40 19.97
CA VAL A 381 -2.02 -24.66 20.73
C VAL A 381 -3.50 -24.93 20.93
N LYS A 382 -4.25 -23.94 21.43
CA LYS A 382 -5.69 -24.05 21.63
C LYS A 382 -6.46 -24.40 20.34
N ALA A 383 -6.06 -23.84 19.20
CA ALA A 383 -6.66 -24.16 17.90
C ALA A 383 -6.27 -25.56 17.38
N LEU A 384 -5.14 -26.11 17.85
CA LEU A 384 -4.73 -27.49 17.57
C LEU A 384 -5.34 -28.50 18.54
N ASP A 385 -5.91 -28.08 19.66
CA ASP A 385 -6.62 -28.96 20.60
C ASP A 385 -8.12 -29.09 20.28
N SER A 386 -8.70 -28.11 19.59
CA SER A 386 -10.12 -28.09 19.15
C SER A 386 -10.37 -28.98 17.94
#